data_AF-A0ABD1QHR5-F1
#
_entry.id   AF-A0ABD1QHR5-F1
#
_cell.length_a   1.000
_cell.length_b   1.000
_cell.length_c   1.000
_cell.angle_alpha   90.00
_cell.angle_beta   90.00
_cell.angle_gamma   90.00
#
_symmetry.space_group_name_H-M   'P 1'
#
loop_
_entity.id
_entity.type
_entity.pdbx_description
1 polymer ?
#
loop_
_entity_poly.entity_id
_entity_poly.type
_entity_poly.pdbx_seq_one_letter_code
_entity_poly.pdbx_strand_id
1 'polypeptide(L)'
;MAKAGSAPHHAFRNLARKYGPIMHLQFGEISAVIVSAPRVEKEVLKTHNLAFTSMPKLISPEIITYNYLDVSFSPYGGYWKQMRKIYNLELLSAKNVQSFSSIRDEELFAFTNNVVGRAAFRDRCKDQAEVILLNADDDLMASAGGFDVANLYPSIKILRVISGLKSKLMKLPQKSDKVLNKIINEHKERLANKEKFNQGWI
;
A
#
# COMPACT_ATOMS: atom_id res chain seq x y z
N MET A 1 28.40 6.41 -6.06
CA MET A 1 27.70 5.15 -5.77
C MET A 1 26.63 5.45 -4.74
N ALA A 2 25.36 5.13 -5.03
CA ALA A 2 24.28 5.33 -4.06
C ALA A 2 24.50 4.41 -2.86
N LYS A 3 24.50 4.96 -1.64
CA LYS A 3 24.63 4.16 -0.40
C LYS A 3 23.41 3.24 -0.29
N ALA A 4 23.65 1.94 -0.15
CA ALA A 4 22.65 1.01 0.37
C ALA A 4 22.24 1.51 1.77
N GLY A 5 20.97 1.90 1.94
CA GLY A 5 20.40 2.35 3.21
C GLY A 5 19.74 3.74 3.24
N SER A 6 19.87 4.58 2.20
CA SER A 6 19.07 5.82 2.12
C SER A 6 17.79 5.60 1.32
N ALA A 7 16.65 6.14 1.77
CA ALA A 7 15.39 5.98 1.05
C ALA A 7 15.52 6.40 -0.44
N PRO A 8 14.96 5.65 -1.40
CA PRO A 8 15.18 5.87 -2.84
C PRO A 8 14.92 7.30 -3.31
N HIS A 9 13.91 7.96 -2.73
CA HIS A 9 13.55 9.34 -3.06
C HIS A 9 14.65 10.36 -2.69
N HIS A 10 15.47 10.11 -1.67
CA HIS A 10 16.63 10.96 -1.36
C HIS A 10 17.74 10.80 -2.41
N ALA A 11 17.99 9.57 -2.86
CA ALA A 11 18.97 9.30 -3.92
C ALA A 11 18.55 9.99 -5.22
N PHE A 12 17.28 9.89 -5.62
CA PHE A 12 16.76 10.58 -6.81
C PHE A 12 16.84 12.10 -6.68
N ARG A 13 16.50 12.67 -5.53
CA ARG A 13 16.65 14.12 -5.30
C ARG A 13 18.09 14.58 -5.50
N ASN A 14 19.07 13.82 -5.02
CA ASN A 14 20.49 14.16 -5.16
C ASN A 14 20.97 13.99 -6.60
N LEU A 15 20.50 12.97 -7.32
CA LEU A 15 20.79 12.81 -8.75
C LEU A 15 20.16 13.94 -9.56
N ALA A 16 18.92 14.33 -9.27
CA ALA A 16 18.23 15.41 -9.96
C ALA A 16 18.95 16.77 -9.80
N ARG A 17 19.55 17.01 -8.62
CA ARG A 17 20.41 18.19 -8.39
C ARG A 17 21.66 18.20 -9.26
N LYS A 18 22.20 17.03 -9.59
CA LYS A 18 23.45 16.91 -10.35
C LYS A 18 23.25 16.85 -11.85
N TYR A 19 22.22 16.12 -12.30
CA TYR A 19 22.00 15.80 -13.72
C TYR A 19 20.78 16.49 -14.33
N GLY A 20 19.98 17.18 -13.51
CA GLY A 20 18.75 17.85 -13.93
C GLY A 20 17.49 17.07 -13.52
N PRO A 21 16.32 17.73 -13.57
CA PRO A 21 15.08 17.20 -13.02
C PRO A 21 14.38 16.15 -13.89
N ILE A 22 14.84 15.94 -15.12
CA ILE A 22 14.41 14.84 -15.99
C ILE A 22 15.67 14.07 -16.32
N MET A 23 15.72 12.80 -15.94
CA MET A 23 16.89 11.96 -16.14
C MET A 23 16.48 10.54 -16.52
N HIS A 24 17.27 9.92 -17.38
CA HIS A 24 17.16 8.50 -17.70
C HIS A 24 18.12 7.71 -16.81
N LEU A 25 17.63 6.65 -16.16
CA LEU A 25 18.42 5.74 -15.35
C LEU A 25 18.13 4.29 -15.76
N GLN A 26 19.19 3.49 -15.79
CA GLN A 26 19.12 2.05 -15.99
C GLN A 26 19.15 1.34 -14.63
N PHE A 27 18.05 0.69 -14.24
CA PHE A 27 17.93 -0.14 -13.05
C PHE A 27 17.98 -1.62 -13.41
N GLY A 28 19.19 -2.19 -13.46
CA GLY A 28 19.37 -3.55 -13.96
C GLY A 28 18.89 -3.67 -15.41
N GLU A 29 17.88 -4.47 -15.65
CA GLU A 29 17.26 -4.65 -16.98
C GLU A 29 16.17 -3.60 -17.27
N ILE A 30 15.75 -2.83 -16.25
CA ILE A 30 14.69 -1.83 -16.38
C ILE A 30 15.26 -0.48 -16.77
N SER A 31 14.83 0.05 -17.91
CA SER A 31 15.10 1.42 -18.34
C SER A 31 14.00 2.35 -17.82
N ALA A 32 14.34 3.34 -17.01
CA ALA A 32 13.37 4.25 -16.39
C ALA A 32 13.71 5.73 -16.65
N VAL A 33 12.68 6.54 -16.86
CA VAL A 33 12.78 8.01 -16.86
C VAL A 33 12.26 8.52 -15.51
N ILE A 34 13.09 9.29 -14.82
CA ILE A 34 12.74 9.91 -13.54
C ILE A 34 12.44 11.37 -13.79
N VAL A 35 11.27 11.77 -13.28
CA VAL A 35 10.83 13.16 -13.25
C VAL A 35 10.85 13.63 -11.81
N SER A 36 11.54 14.73 -11.54
CA SER A 36 11.69 15.34 -10.20
C SER A 36 11.44 16.85 -10.21
N ALA A 37 10.78 17.36 -11.26
CA ALA A 37 10.32 18.74 -11.36
C ALA A 37 8.80 18.83 -11.21
N PRO A 38 8.27 19.64 -10.27
CA PRO A 38 6.83 19.77 -10.06
C PRO A 38 6.04 20.19 -11.30
N ARG A 39 6.64 21.02 -12.17
CA ARG A 39 6.01 21.46 -13.43
C ARG A 39 5.76 20.28 -14.37
N VAL A 40 6.77 19.42 -14.52
CA VAL A 40 6.74 18.25 -15.42
C VAL A 40 5.90 17.13 -14.80
N GLU A 41 6.00 16.91 -13.49
CA GLU A 41 5.13 15.98 -12.76
C GLU A 41 3.65 16.34 -12.92
N LYS A 42 3.30 17.63 -12.82
CA LYS A 42 1.93 18.09 -13.04
C LYS A 42 1.46 17.78 -14.46
N GLU A 43 2.32 17.96 -15.45
CA GLU A 43 2.00 17.67 -16.85
C GLU A 43 1.84 16.16 -17.11
N VAL A 44 2.72 15.34 -16.57
CA VAL A 44 2.68 13.87 -16.66
C VAL A 44 1.46 13.30 -15.94
N LEU A 45 1.22 13.72 -14.68
CA LEU A 45 0.21 13.14 -13.80
C LEU A 45 -1.19 13.74 -13.96
N LYS A 46 -1.33 14.92 -14.56
CA LYS A 46 -2.65 15.55 -14.79
C LYS A 46 -3.02 15.61 -16.26
N THR A 47 -2.16 16.18 -17.10
CA THR A 47 -2.47 16.42 -18.52
C THR A 47 -2.40 15.14 -19.34
N HIS A 48 -1.34 14.36 -19.13
CA HIS A 48 -1.06 13.14 -19.91
C HIS A 48 -1.23 11.86 -19.10
N ASN A 49 -2.02 11.90 -18.02
CA ASN A 49 -2.10 10.81 -17.06
C ASN A 49 -2.42 9.45 -17.69
N LEU A 50 -3.33 9.39 -18.67
CA LEU A 50 -3.70 8.16 -19.38
C LEU A 50 -2.49 7.50 -20.05
N ALA A 51 -1.56 8.28 -20.62
CA ALA A 51 -0.36 7.75 -21.26
C ALA A 51 0.62 7.12 -20.26
N PHE A 52 0.54 7.51 -18.97
CA PHE A 52 1.43 7.06 -17.90
C PHE A 52 0.71 6.23 -16.82
N THR A 53 -0.52 5.76 -17.10
CA THR A 53 -1.31 4.93 -16.17
C THR A 53 -0.95 3.44 -16.20
N SER A 54 0.03 3.04 -17.01
CA SER A 54 0.51 1.67 -17.05
C SER A 54 1.26 1.32 -15.77
N MET A 55 0.75 0.35 -15.01
CA MET A 55 1.42 -0.15 -13.82
C MET A 55 2.46 -1.21 -14.20
N PRO A 56 3.72 -1.09 -13.74
CA PRO A 56 4.71 -2.14 -13.90
C PRO A 56 4.24 -3.45 -13.24
N LYS A 57 4.55 -4.58 -13.88
CA LYS A 57 4.24 -5.91 -13.33
C LYS A 57 5.21 -6.26 -12.21
N LEU A 58 4.82 -5.96 -10.98
CA LEU A 58 5.58 -6.24 -9.76
C LEU A 58 5.14 -7.58 -9.15
N ILE A 59 6.09 -8.34 -8.62
CA ILE A 59 5.81 -9.67 -8.04
C ILE A 59 4.93 -9.55 -6.79
N SER A 60 5.17 -8.54 -5.95
CA SER A 60 4.46 -8.39 -4.67
C SER A 60 2.96 -8.16 -4.86
N PRO A 61 2.52 -7.18 -5.67
CA PRO A 61 1.12 -7.01 -6.01
C PRO A 61 0.49 -8.25 -6.66
N GLU A 62 1.18 -8.91 -7.58
CA GLU A 62 0.66 -10.11 -8.25
C GLU A 62 0.18 -11.17 -7.24
N ILE A 63 0.92 -11.37 -6.15
CA ILE A 63 0.61 -12.34 -5.11
C ILE A 63 -0.41 -11.79 -4.11
N ILE A 64 -0.17 -10.59 -3.57
CA ILE A 64 -0.96 -10.07 -2.43
C ILE A 64 -2.33 -9.52 -2.84
N THR A 65 -2.52 -9.18 -4.11
CA THR A 65 -3.75 -8.57 -4.64
C THR A 65 -4.51 -9.50 -5.58
N TYR A 66 -4.26 -10.81 -5.48
CA TYR A 66 -4.90 -11.83 -6.33
C TYR A 66 -4.76 -11.52 -7.82
N ASN A 67 -3.53 -11.37 -8.30
CA ASN A 67 -3.22 -11.04 -9.69
C ASN A 67 -3.80 -9.67 -10.12
N TYR A 68 -3.48 -8.62 -9.35
CA TYR A 68 -3.81 -7.23 -9.67
C TYR A 68 -5.32 -6.96 -9.73
N LEU A 69 -6.09 -7.58 -8.84
CA LEU A 69 -7.54 -7.36 -8.72
C LEU A 69 -7.89 -6.29 -7.68
N ASP A 70 -6.90 -5.63 -7.05
CA ASP A 70 -7.16 -4.51 -6.16
C ASP A 70 -7.26 -3.17 -6.91
N VAL A 71 -7.66 -2.09 -6.22
CA VAL A 71 -7.79 -0.75 -6.84
C VAL A 71 -6.45 -0.02 -7.03
N SER A 72 -5.41 -0.40 -6.29
CA SER A 72 -4.11 0.29 -6.29
C SER A 72 -3.19 -0.22 -7.39
N PHE A 73 -3.16 -1.53 -7.64
CA PHE A 73 -2.27 -2.15 -8.63
C PHE A 73 -3.00 -2.71 -9.86
N SER A 74 -4.33 -2.68 -9.93
CA SER A 74 -5.03 -3.10 -11.15
C SER A 74 -4.70 -2.20 -12.35
N PRO A 75 -4.52 -2.78 -13.55
CA PRO A 75 -4.35 -2.00 -14.76
C PRO A 75 -5.52 -1.05 -14.99
N TYR A 76 -5.21 0.16 -15.46
CA TYR A 76 -6.24 1.14 -15.78
C TYR A 76 -7.20 0.61 -16.85
N GLY A 77 -8.50 0.64 -16.57
CA GLY A 77 -9.52 0.07 -17.45
C GLY A 77 -10.94 0.21 -16.88
N GLY A 78 -11.91 -0.47 -17.51
CA GLY A 78 -13.30 -0.46 -17.06
C GLY A 78 -13.47 -0.95 -15.62
N TYR A 79 -12.79 -2.06 -15.28
CA TYR A 79 -12.77 -2.62 -13.93
C TYR A 79 -12.26 -1.61 -12.89
N TRP A 80 -11.08 -1.03 -13.10
CA TRP A 80 -10.50 -0.05 -12.18
C TRP A 80 -11.41 1.16 -11.98
N LYS A 81 -12.02 1.68 -13.05
CA LYS A 81 -12.96 2.82 -12.97
C LYS A 81 -14.18 2.48 -12.11
N GLN A 82 -14.74 1.29 -12.27
CA GLN A 82 -15.87 0.82 -11.49
C GLN A 82 -15.49 0.63 -10.01
N MET A 83 -14.38 -0.05 -9.74
CA MET A 83 -13.90 -0.27 -8.38
C MET A 83 -13.58 1.05 -7.67
N ARG A 84 -12.90 1.98 -8.35
CA ARG A 84 -12.63 3.32 -7.81
C ARG A 84 -13.91 4.08 -7.47
N LYS A 85 -14.95 3.96 -8.31
CA LYS A 85 -16.26 4.57 -8.04
C LYS A 85 -16.88 3.98 -6.78
N ILE A 86 -16.90 2.65 -6.63
CA ILE A 86 -17.43 1.97 -5.44
C ILE A 86 -16.66 2.39 -4.20
N TYR A 87 -15.32 2.37 -4.23
CA TYR A 87 -14.49 2.79 -3.09
C TYR A 87 -14.80 4.22 -2.66
N ASN A 88 -14.85 5.17 -3.59
CA ASN A 88 -15.08 6.57 -3.26
C ASN A 88 -16.50 6.85 -2.74
N LEU A 89 -17.51 6.14 -3.25
CA LEU A 89 -18.91 6.38 -2.87
C LEU A 89 -19.31 5.61 -1.62
N GLU A 90 -18.92 4.34 -1.52
CA GLU A 90 -19.44 3.41 -0.52
C GLU A 90 -18.50 3.21 0.68
N LEU A 91 -17.19 3.45 0.52
CA LEU A 91 -16.22 3.20 1.60
C LEU A 91 -15.56 4.49 2.09
N LEU A 92 -15.04 5.31 1.17
CA LEU A 92 -14.23 6.49 1.44
C LEU A 92 -14.99 7.81 1.25
N SER A 93 -16.32 7.77 1.29
CA SER A 93 -17.12 8.99 1.24
C SER A 93 -16.89 9.84 2.48
N ALA A 94 -17.06 11.16 2.37
CA ALA A 94 -16.90 12.08 3.50
C ALA A 94 -17.76 11.66 4.71
N LYS A 95 -19.00 11.19 4.45
CA LYS A 95 -19.91 10.67 5.46
C LYS A 95 -19.33 9.46 6.19
N ASN A 96 -18.84 8.46 5.45
CA ASN A 96 -18.31 7.24 6.06
C ASN A 96 -17.00 7.53 6.80
N VAL A 97 -16.11 8.33 6.23
CA VAL A 97 -14.87 8.78 6.88
C VAL A 97 -15.15 9.55 8.18
N GLN A 98 -16.22 10.35 8.23
CA GLN A 98 -16.65 11.06 9.44
C GLN A 98 -17.28 10.11 10.48
N SER A 99 -17.98 9.06 10.06
CA SER A 99 -18.56 8.08 10.99
C SER A 99 -17.49 7.33 11.80
N PHE A 100 -16.25 7.25 11.29
CA PHE A 100 -15.09 6.68 11.98
C PHE A 100 -14.27 7.71 12.78
N SER A 101 -14.79 8.93 12.99
CA SER A 101 -14.07 10.00 13.72
C SER A 101 -13.67 9.58 15.13
N SER A 102 -14.57 8.99 15.90
CA SER A 102 -14.31 8.55 17.27
C SER A 102 -13.16 7.54 17.37
N ILE A 103 -13.12 6.56 16.46
CA ILE A 103 -12.03 5.57 16.39
C ILE A 103 -10.71 6.25 16.11
N ARG A 104 -10.68 7.23 15.18
CA ARG A 104 -9.46 7.96 14.87
C ARG A 104 -8.98 8.82 16.04
N ASP A 105 -9.90 9.44 16.77
CA ASP A 105 -9.56 10.26 17.94
C ASP A 105 -8.99 9.39 19.07
N GLU A 106 -9.55 8.20 19.28
CA GLU A 106 -9.05 7.21 20.24
C GLU A 106 -7.64 6.72 19.89
N GLU A 107 -7.42 6.30 18.63
CA GLU A 107 -6.11 5.85 18.14
C GLU A 107 -5.06 6.98 18.21
N LEU A 108 -5.45 8.22 17.88
CA LEU A 108 -4.57 9.39 17.97
C LEU A 108 -4.18 9.70 19.41
N PHE A 109 -5.13 9.60 20.34
CA PHE A 109 -4.89 9.79 21.76
C PHE A 109 -3.93 8.72 22.30
N ALA A 110 -4.17 7.45 21.96
CA ALA A 110 -3.30 6.33 22.33
C ALA A 110 -1.87 6.51 21.78
N PHE A 111 -1.76 6.88 20.50
CA PHE A 111 -0.47 7.15 19.86
C PHE A 111 0.28 8.31 20.54
N THR A 112 -0.41 9.42 20.79
CA THR A 112 0.20 10.60 21.43
C THR A 112 0.69 10.28 22.83
N ASN A 113 -0.12 9.57 23.63
CA ASN A 113 0.29 9.11 24.95
C ASN A 113 1.49 8.18 24.89
N ASN A 114 1.58 7.31 23.88
CA ASN A 114 2.74 6.44 23.69
C ASN A 114 4.00 7.25 23.39
N VAL A 115 3.92 8.23 22.48
CA VAL A 115 5.03 9.12 22.13
C VAL A 115 5.47 9.93 23.35
N VAL A 116 4.54 10.55 24.07
CA VAL A 116 4.82 11.32 25.30
C VAL A 116 5.43 10.42 26.37
N GLY A 117 4.87 9.23 26.58
CA GLY A 117 5.39 8.24 27.52
C GLY A 117 6.83 7.83 27.20
N ARG A 118 7.14 7.58 25.93
CA ARG A 118 8.52 7.25 25.49
C ARG A 118 9.49 8.43 25.62
N ALA A 119 9.02 9.65 25.39
CA ALA A 119 9.83 10.86 25.48
C ALA A 119 10.09 11.27 26.95
N ALA A 120 9.08 11.16 27.81
CA ALA A 120 9.16 11.51 29.23
C ALA A 120 9.84 10.41 30.07
N PHE A 121 9.52 9.15 29.79
CA PHE A 121 10.09 7.98 30.46
C PHE A 121 10.96 7.25 29.45
N ARG A 122 12.18 7.77 29.27
CA ARG A 122 13.22 7.17 28.43
C ARG A 122 13.53 5.77 28.95
N ASP A 123 12.83 4.77 28.41
CA ASP A 123 12.97 3.33 28.69
C ASP A 123 12.34 2.82 29.99
N ARG A 124 10.99 2.66 30.05
CA ARG A 124 10.28 1.52 30.70
C ARG A 124 8.77 1.51 30.36
N CYS A 125 8.40 0.93 29.22
CA CYS A 125 7.09 0.31 28.99
C CYS A 125 7.30 -0.76 27.92
N LYS A 126 7.56 -2.00 28.35
CA LYS A 126 7.85 -3.13 27.46
C LYS A 126 6.61 -3.84 26.93
N ASP A 127 5.42 -3.38 27.30
CA ASP A 127 4.18 -4.03 26.88
C ASP A 127 3.31 -3.11 26.03
N GLN A 128 2.72 -3.77 25.02
CA GLN A 128 1.76 -3.29 24.02
C GLN A 128 2.35 -2.75 22.72
N ALA A 129 2.82 -3.69 21.90
CA ALA A 129 3.07 -3.49 20.47
C ALA A 129 2.19 -4.45 19.65
N GLU A 130 0.87 -4.29 19.71
CA GLU A 130 -0.05 -5.06 18.86
C GLU A 130 -0.59 -4.26 17.66
N VAL A 131 -0.36 -2.94 17.59
CA VAL A 131 -0.76 -2.11 16.44
C VAL A 131 0.38 -1.94 15.41
N ILE A 132 1.63 -2.18 15.80
CA ILE A 132 2.80 -2.02 14.91
C ILE A 132 3.02 -3.28 14.04
N LEU A 133 2.56 -4.45 14.48
CA LEU A 133 2.86 -5.74 13.83
C LEU A 133 2.17 -5.96 12.47
N LEU A 134 1.14 -5.19 12.13
CA LEU A 134 0.57 -5.23 10.77
C LEU A 134 1.36 -4.39 9.76
N ASN A 135 2.27 -3.52 10.23
CA ASN A 135 3.08 -2.61 9.41
C ASN A 135 4.60 -2.87 9.53
N ALA A 136 5.03 -3.87 10.29
CA ALA A 136 6.43 -4.07 10.69
C ALA A 136 7.20 -5.13 9.88
N ASP A 137 6.84 -5.35 8.61
CA ASP A 137 7.79 -5.94 7.67
C ASP A 137 8.26 -4.81 6.73
N ASP A 138 9.29 -4.08 7.13
CA ASP A 138 9.94 -3.06 6.29
C ASP A 138 10.29 -3.62 4.89
N ASP A 139 10.65 -4.90 4.85
CA ASP A 139 10.89 -5.68 3.63
C ASP A 139 9.67 -5.72 2.68
N LEU A 140 8.45 -5.80 3.22
CA LEU A 140 7.21 -5.88 2.45
C LEU A 140 6.90 -4.54 1.78
N MET A 141 7.02 -3.44 2.53
CA MET A 141 6.83 -2.09 1.99
C MET A 141 7.93 -1.72 0.99
N ALA A 142 9.19 -2.09 1.27
CA ALA A 142 10.29 -1.93 0.32
C ALA A 142 10.04 -2.70 -0.99
N SER A 143 9.47 -3.91 -0.89
CA SER A 143 9.12 -4.75 -2.04
C SER A 143 7.92 -4.24 -2.84
N ALA A 144 7.05 -3.41 -2.25
CA ALA A 144 5.96 -2.73 -2.97
C ALA A 144 6.46 -1.54 -3.79
N GLY A 145 7.59 -0.93 -3.39
CA GLY A 145 8.19 0.21 -4.08
C GLY A 145 8.83 -0.11 -5.44
N GLY A 146 8.91 -1.38 -5.84
CA GLY A 146 9.43 -1.80 -7.15
C GLY A 146 10.95 -1.74 -7.32
N PHE A 147 11.69 -1.41 -6.25
CA PHE A 147 13.15 -1.30 -6.26
C PHE A 147 13.87 -2.56 -5.74
N ASP A 148 13.16 -3.65 -5.53
CA ASP A 148 13.75 -4.95 -5.19
C ASP A 148 14.48 -5.59 -6.38
N VAL A 149 15.53 -6.35 -6.10
CA VAL A 149 16.42 -6.96 -7.11
C VAL A 149 15.64 -7.86 -8.08
N ALA A 150 14.63 -8.61 -7.62
CA ALA A 150 13.83 -9.46 -8.49
C ALA A 150 12.93 -8.68 -9.46
N ASN A 151 12.59 -7.41 -9.12
CA ASN A 151 11.85 -6.51 -10.00
C ASN A 151 12.77 -5.76 -10.98
N LEU A 152 14.04 -5.55 -10.62
CA LEU A 152 15.03 -4.91 -11.50
C LEU A 152 15.62 -5.87 -12.56
N TYR A 153 15.57 -7.18 -12.31
CA TYR A 153 16.05 -8.24 -13.21
C TYR A 153 14.97 -9.29 -13.48
N PRO A 154 13.85 -8.91 -14.14
CA PRO A 154 12.73 -9.81 -14.38
C PRO A 154 13.09 -11.04 -15.22
N SER A 155 14.15 -11.02 -16.02
CA SER A 155 14.60 -12.18 -16.81
C SER A 155 15.12 -13.32 -15.93
N ILE A 156 15.68 -13.00 -14.75
CA ILE A 156 16.32 -13.95 -13.85
C ILE A 156 15.29 -14.52 -12.88
N LYS A 157 14.53 -15.51 -13.34
CA LYS A 157 13.42 -16.12 -12.56
C LYS A 157 13.86 -16.66 -11.19
N ILE A 158 15.10 -17.11 -11.04
CA ILE A 158 15.61 -17.66 -9.78
C ILE A 158 15.65 -16.63 -8.65
N LEU A 159 15.85 -15.33 -8.95
CA LEU A 159 15.83 -14.23 -7.97
C LEU A 159 14.47 -14.12 -7.26
N ARG A 160 13.38 -14.45 -7.97
CA ARG A 160 12.03 -14.46 -7.39
C ARG A 160 11.86 -15.52 -6.30
N VAL A 161 12.64 -16.59 -6.37
CA VAL A 161 12.54 -17.76 -5.48
C VAL A 161 13.54 -17.64 -4.33
N ILE A 162 14.80 -17.31 -4.63
CA ILE A 162 15.89 -17.31 -3.63
C ILE A 162 15.83 -16.12 -2.67
N SER A 163 15.15 -15.02 -3.05
CA SER A 163 14.97 -13.86 -2.16
C SER A 163 14.11 -14.16 -0.94
N GLY A 164 13.42 -15.31 -0.88
CA GLY A 164 12.46 -15.62 0.19
C GLY A 164 11.21 -14.74 0.17
N LEU A 165 11.15 -13.76 -0.74
CA LEU A 165 10.06 -12.81 -0.87
C LEU A 165 8.75 -13.53 -1.22
N LYS A 166 8.79 -14.48 -2.15
CA LYS A 166 7.61 -15.25 -2.53
C LYS A 166 6.99 -16.01 -1.36
N SER A 167 7.79 -16.66 -0.51
CA SER A 167 7.27 -17.44 0.63
C SER A 167 6.69 -16.54 1.73
N LYS A 168 7.29 -15.36 1.97
CA LYS A 168 6.71 -14.32 2.84
C LYS A 168 5.38 -13.80 2.28
N LEU A 169 5.35 -13.43 0.99
CA LEU A 169 4.16 -12.88 0.34
C LEU A 169 3.00 -13.87 0.28
N MET A 170 3.24 -15.16 0.05
CA MET A 170 2.18 -16.19 -0.02
C MET A 170 1.39 -16.34 1.30
N LYS A 171 1.99 -15.99 2.45
CA LYS A 171 1.30 -16.06 3.75
C LYS A 171 0.37 -14.87 3.99
N LEU A 172 0.53 -13.76 3.25
CA LEU A 172 -0.23 -12.53 3.46
C LEU A 172 -1.68 -12.61 2.96
N PRO A 173 -1.97 -13.08 1.73
CA PRO A 173 -3.34 -13.35 1.27
C PRO A 173 -4.13 -14.18 2.26
N GLN A 174 -3.55 -15.28 2.73
CA GLN A 174 -4.22 -16.21 3.67
C GLN A 174 -4.59 -15.55 5.00
N LYS A 175 -3.69 -14.74 5.57
CA LYS A 175 -3.97 -14.00 6.79
C LYS A 175 -5.04 -12.93 6.57
N SER A 176 -4.94 -12.18 5.48
CA SER A 176 -5.92 -11.14 5.12
C SER A 176 -7.32 -11.74 4.90
N ASP A 177 -7.41 -12.83 4.15
CA ASP A 177 -8.66 -13.54 3.89
C ASP A 177 -9.32 -14.02 5.17
N LYS A 178 -8.56 -14.55 6.12
CA LYS A 178 -9.12 -15.01 7.40
C LYS A 178 -9.79 -13.87 8.15
N VAL A 179 -9.16 -12.69 8.18
CA VAL A 179 -9.70 -11.50 8.85
C VAL A 179 -10.92 -10.96 8.09
N LEU A 180 -10.79 -10.76 6.77
CA LEU A 180 -11.86 -10.22 5.94
C LEU A 180 -13.09 -11.13 5.92
N ASN A 181 -12.91 -12.45 5.78
CA ASN A 181 -14.02 -13.40 5.79
C ASN A 181 -14.75 -13.42 7.13
N LYS A 182 -14.03 -13.29 8.25
CA LYS A 182 -14.66 -13.15 9.57
C LYS A 182 -15.56 -11.91 9.62
N ILE A 183 -15.05 -10.75 9.21
CA ILE A 183 -15.80 -9.49 9.19
C ILE A 183 -17.02 -9.58 8.26
N ILE A 184 -16.84 -10.14 7.05
CA ILE A 184 -17.91 -10.30 6.06
C ILE A 184 -19.02 -11.19 6.62
N ASN A 185 -18.66 -12.31 7.25
CA ASN A 185 -19.64 -13.24 7.81
C ASN A 185 -20.40 -12.61 8.99
N GLU A 186 -19.71 -11.94 9.91
CA GLU A 186 -20.36 -11.20 10.99
C GLU A 186 -21.33 -10.13 10.47
N HIS A 187 -20.95 -9.42 9.40
CA HIS A 187 -21.83 -8.42 8.79
C HIS A 187 -23.07 -9.06 8.14
N LYS A 188 -22.90 -10.18 7.41
CA LYS A 188 -24.01 -10.93 6.81
C LYS A 188 -24.99 -11.44 7.88
N GLU A 189 -24.49 -11.96 9.00
CA GLU A 189 -25.31 -12.41 10.12
C GLU A 189 -26.11 -11.26 10.75
N ARG A 190 -25.48 -10.09 10.97
CA ARG A 190 -26.17 -8.89 11.48
C ARG A 190 -27.28 -8.42 10.55
N LEU A 191 -27.06 -8.48 9.24
CA LEU A 191 -28.09 -8.13 8.25
C LEU A 191 -29.26 -9.11 8.28
N ALA A 192 -28.99 -10.42 8.26
CA ALA A 192 -30.02 -11.45 8.34
C ALA A 192 -30.85 -11.36 9.62
N ASN A 193 -30.21 -11.03 10.76
CA ASN A 193 -30.91 -10.84 12.03
C ASN A 193 -31.79 -9.58 12.04
N LYS A 194 -31.37 -8.49 11.40
CA LYS A 194 -32.19 -7.28 11.22
C LYS A 194 -33.42 -7.55 10.35
N GLU A 195 -33.26 -8.32 9.26
CA GLU A 195 -34.38 -8.69 8.40
C GLU A 195 -35.41 -9.55 9.12
N LYS A 196 -34.96 -10.55 9.91
CA LYS A 196 -35.84 -11.36 10.76
C LYS A 196 -36.55 -10.53 11.82
N PHE A 197 -35.86 -9.58 12.46
CA PHE A 197 -36.48 -8.67 13.42
C PHE A 197 -37.56 -7.81 12.76
N ASN A 198 -37.30 -7.28 11.56
CA ASN A 198 -38.27 -6.46 10.83
C ASN A 198 -39.47 -7.26 10.29
N GLN A 199 -39.32 -8.58 10.05
CA GLN A 199 -40.39 -9.48 9.62
C GLN A 199 -41.21 -10.07 10.78
N GLY A 200 -40.69 -10.04 12.02
CA GLY A 200 -41.36 -10.57 13.21
C GLY A 200 -42.36 -9.63 13.90
N TRP A 201 -42.59 -8.44 13.33
CA TRP A 201 -43.56 -7.44 13.81
C TRP A 201 -44.63 -7.10 12.75
N ILE A 202 -45.08 -8.10 11.99
CA ILE A 202 -46.32 -8.07 11.20
C ILE A 202 -47.23 -9.19 11.67
#